data_AF-A0A9X4EEX5-F1
#
_entry.id   AF-A0A9X4EEX5-F1
#
_cell.length_a   1.000
_cell.length_b   1.000
_cell.length_c   1.000
_cell.angle_alpha   90.00
_cell.angle_beta   90.00
_cell.angle_gamma   90.00
#
_symmetry.space_group_name_H-M   'P 1'
#
loop_
_entity.id
_entity.type
_entity.pdbx_description
1 polymer ?
#
loop_
_entity_poly.entity_id
_entity_poly.type
_entity_poly.pdbx_seq_one_letter_code
_entity_poly.pdbx_strand_id
1 'polypeptide(L)'
;MRALLAAALILIAPCSALADPGLSPDLAAKVDTAVTEALAASGTPAASIAVVRDGRVVYAHAYGQARRDPDVAATTAQRFAIGSVSKQFTVAAILLLAEEGKLSLDDTVGKWIPDLTDGDRITVRQILSHTAGYRDFWPQDYVPAFMEKPITADGIFDRWARVPLDFQPGEAWQYSNTGFTIAARIVEKTAGQPFFTFLTSRVLKPLGLDAADIDASPLGPHDAAGYTRYALGQPRPAPKEAPGWLMGAAQLALTPQDLARWDIAMMEGRLLKPESWRTMQTSVRLNNGQDARYGLGLTVTPDGSFRMVRHGGEVSGFLAENRVWPDLGAAVVVLVNSDYGDPASIAQKITALMPLSTQPTAVETAAASTFLAGLAKGHADAGHLTPDGAAYFTPAVVADYAASLGPLGPLTALKPLSRRLRGGFTEEIYLAAFGQKSLRVVARASEGKYEQFMAYPD
;
A
#
# COMPACT_ATOMS: atom_id res chain seq x y z
N MET A 1 -21.92 -28.73 -64.99
CA MET A 1 -23.11 -28.38 -64.19
C MET A 1 -22.73 -28.55 -62.72
N ARG A 2 -22.50 -27.42 -62.02
CA ARG A 2 -22.45 -27.16 -60.56
C ARG A 2 -21.77 -28.18 -59.62
N ALA A 3 -20.59 -27.81 -59.11
CA ALA A 3 -20.00 -28.35 -57.89
C ALA A 3 -20.58 -27.63 -56.65
N LEU A 4 -21.00 -28.39 -55.64
CA LEU A 4 -21.53 -27.90 -54.36
C LEU A 4 -20.38 -27.74 -53.36
N LEU A 5 -20.10 -26.49 -52.94
CA LEU A 5 -19.28 -26.20 -51.77
C LEU A 5 -20.18 -26.11 -50.54
N ALA A 6 -19.96 -26.99 -49.56
CA ALA A 6 -20.56 -26.89 -48.23
C ALA A 6 -19.69 -25.96 -47.36
N ALA A 7 -20.22 -24.79 -47.00
CA ALA A 7 -19.61 -23.90 -46.02
C ALA A 7 -20.03 -24.31 -44.61
N ALA A 8 -19.09 -24.75 -43.77
CA ALA A 8 -19.32 -24.98 -42.36
C ALA A 8 -19.32 -23.63 -41.61
N LEU A 9 -20.48 -23.21 -41.11
CA LEU A 9 -20.60 -22.08 -40.18
C LEU A 9 -20.08 -22.53 -38.80
N ILE A 10 -18.94 -22.01 -38.38
CA ILE A 10 -18.47 -22.12 -36.99
C ILE A 10 -19.20 -21.04 -36.19
N LEU A 11 -20.18 -21.46 -35.38
CA LEU A 11 -20.80 -20.60 -34.36
C LEU A 11 -19.78 -20.32 -33.26
N ILE A 12 -19.17 -19.14 -33.28
CA ILE A 12 -18.41 -18.61 -32.15
C ILE A 12 -19.44 -18.14 -31.12
N ALA A 13 -19.66 -18.95 -30.07
CA ALA A 13 -20.45 -18.52 -28.93
C ALA A 13 -19.75 -17.32 -28.25
N PRO A 14 -20.44 -16.20 -27.99
CA PRO A 14 -19.85 -15.10 -27.25
C PRO A 14 -19.54 -15.59 -25.84
N CYS A 15 -18.24 -15.65 -25.52
CA CYS A 15 -17.76 -15.80 -24.15
C CYS A 15 -18.33 -14.61 -23.36
N SER A 16 -19.40 -14.86 -22.60
CA SER A 16 -19.95 -13.86 -21.69
C SER A 16 -18.89 -13.67 -20.61
N ALA A 17 -18.13 -12.58 -20.70
CA ALA A 17 -17.33 -12.11 -19.59
C ALA A 17 -18.28 -11.95 -18.40
N LEU A 18 -18.19 -12.85 -17.41
CA LEU A 18 -18.92 -12.73 -16.17
C LEU A 18 -18.55 -11.36 -15.57
N ALA A 19 -19.51 -10.44 -15.59
CA ALA A 19 -19.37 -9.16 -14.91
C ALA A 19 -19.15 -9.47 -13.42
N ASP A 20 -17.98 -9.10 -12.91
CA ASP A 20 -17.61 -9.25 -11.51
C ASP A 20 -18.46 -8.27 -10.69
N PRO A 21 -19.38 -8.73 -9.82
CA PRO A 21 -20.55 -7.93 -9.41
C PRO A 21 -20.27 -6.83 -8.35
N GLY A 22 -19.01 -6.50 -8.06
CA GLY A 22 -18.65 -5.60 -6.96
C GLY A 22 -18.96 -6.21 -5.59
N LEU A 23 -19.01 -5.38 -4.53
CA LEU A 23 -19.48 -5.85 -3.22
C LEU A 23 -20.94 -6.32 -3.30
N SER A 24 -21.28 -7.41 -2.60
CA SER A 24 -22.68 -7.82 -2.48
C SER A 24 -23.52 -6.73 -1.80
N PRO A 25 -24.81 -6.56 -2.15
CA PRO A 25 -25.66 -5.54 -1.54
C PRO A 25 -25.66 -5.57 -0.01
N ASP A 26 -25.71 -6.77 0.60
CA ASP A 26 -25.67 -6.94 2.05
C ASP A 26 -24.35 -6.45 2.67
N LEU A 27 -23.22 -6.70 2.00
CA LEU A 27 -21.92 -6.27 2.49
C LEU A 27 -21.73 -4.77 2.30
N ALA A 28 -22.17 -4.22 1.15
CA ALA A 28 -22.20 -2.79 0.92
C ALA A 28 -23.03 -2.07 1.99
N ALA A 29 -24.22 -2.56 2.31
CA ALA A 29 -25.07 -1.98 3.36
C ALA A 29 -24.42 -2.01 4.77
N LYS A 30 -23.67 -3.07 5.08
CA LYS A 30 -22.89 -3.14 6.35
C LYS A 30 -21.75 -2.12 6.36
N VAL A 31 -21.06 -1.93 5.23
CA VAL A 31 -20.04 -0.90 5.06
C VAL A 31 -20.66 0.49 5.21
N ASP A 32 -21.79 0.76 4.54
CA ASP A 32 -22.52 2.02 4.64
C ASP A 32 -22.92 2.32 6.09
N THR A 33 -23.43 1.32 6.80
CA THR A 33 -23.79 1.44 8.22
C THR A 33 -22.57 1.78 9.07
N ALA A 34 -21.45 1.06 8.88
CA ALA A 34 -20.22 1.31 9.64
C ALA A 34 -19.67 2.73 9.45
N VAL A 35 -19.76 3.27 8.23
CA VAL A 35 -19.31 4.65 7.93
C VAL A 35 -20.29 5.68 8.49
N THR A 36 -21.59 5.52 8.24
CA THR A 36 -22.62 6.48 8.67
C THR A 36 -22.74 6.58 10.18
N GLU A 37 -22.63 5.46 10.92
CA GLU A 37 -22.55 5.46 12.38
C GLU A 37 -21.30 6.21 12.89
N ALA A 38 -20.15 6.03 12.23
CA ALA A 38 -18.92 6.73 12.61
C ALA A 38 -19.01 8.25 12.35
N LEU A 39 -19.62 8.66 11.23
CA LEU A 39 -19.89 10.07 10.96
C LEU A 39 -20.86 10.67 11.99
N ALA A 40 -21.93 9.96 12.32
CA ALA A 40 -22.89 10.40 13.33
C ALA A 40 -22.26 10.53 14.72
N ALA A 41 -21.42 9.57 15.12
CA ALA A 41 -20.75 9.58 16.42
C ALA A 41 -19.69 10.69 16.54
N SER A 42 -18.95 10.96 15.45
CA SER A 42 -17.87 11.96 15.46
C SER A 42 -18.36 13.37 15.12
N GLY A 43 -19.48 13.53 14.44
CA GLY A 43 -19.90 14.80 13.84
C GLY A 43 -19.06 15.20 12.61
N THR A 44 -18.30 14.25 12.04
CA THR A 44 -17.51 14.44 10.82
C THR A 44 -18.44 14.80 9.66
N PRO A 45 -18.17 15.86 8.87
CA PRO A 45 -19.10 16.30 7.84
C PRO A 45 -19.23 15.31 6.69
N ALA A 46 -18.13 14.71 6.23
CA ALA A 46 -18.10 13.72 5.15
C ALA A 46 -16.98 12.69 5.29
N ALA A 47 -17.24 11.53 4.70
CA ALA A 47 -16.25 10.52 4.39
C ALA A 47 -16.36 10.12 2.92
N SER A 48 -15.24 9.76 2.29
CA SER A 48 -15.22 9.09 1.00
C SER A 48 -14.27 7.90 1.08
N ILE A 49 -14.74 6.73 0.63
CA ILE A 49 -14.03 5.46 0.77
C ILE A 49 -13.82 4.78 -0.58
N ALA A 50 -12.80 3.93 -0.64
CA ALA A 50 -12.64 2.94 -1.69
C ALA A 50 -12.15 1.62 -1.09
N VAL A 51 -12.60 0.52 -1.69
CA VAL A 51 -12.27 -0.84 -1.28
C VAL A 51 -11.73 -1.58 -2.47
N VAL A 52 -10.55 -2.16 -2.29
CA VAL A 52 -9.89 -3.02 -3.28
C VAL A 52 -9.95 -4.47 -2.84
N ARG A 53 -10.32 -5.34 -3.76
CA ARG A 53 -10.26 -6.79 -3.62
C ARG A 53 -9.80 -7.39 -4.95
N ASP A 54 -8.93 -8.39 -4.90
CA ASP A 54 -8.40 -9.08 -6.07
C ASP A 54 -7.82 -8.12 -7.13
N GLY A 55 -7.12 -7.08 -6.66
CA GLY A 55 -6.47 -6.07 -7.51
C GLY A 55 -7.43 -5.08 -8.18
N ARG A 56 -8.70 -5.01 -7.76
CA ARG A 56 -9.71 -4.14 -8.36
C ARG A 56 -10.50 -3.36 -7.32
N VAL A 57 -10.91 -2.15 -7.67
CA VAL A 57 -11.85 -1.37 -6.84
C VAL A 57 -13.23 -2.03 -6.94
N VAL A 58 -13.68 -2.66 -5.86
CA VAL A 58 -14.98 -3.37 -5.78
C VAL A 58 -16.08 -2.51 -5.13
N TYR A 59 -15.70 -1.41 -4.49
CA TYR A 59 -16.62 -0.45 -3.90
C TYR A 59 -15.97 0.92 -3.77
N ALA A 60 -16.74 1.97 -4.05
CA ALA A 60 -16.38 3.33 -3.74
C ALA A 60 -17.67 4.10 -3.43
N HIS A 61 -17.69 4.82 -2.31
CA HIS A 61 -18.87 5.56 -1.89
C HIS A 61 -18.46 6.79 -1.07
N ALA A 62 -19.29 7.83 -1.12
CA ALA A 62 -19.09 9.07 -0.38
C ALA A 62 -20.35 9.37 0.43
N TYR A 63 -20.16 9.92 1.62
CA TYR A 63 -21.19 10.09 2.63
C TYR A 63 -21.14 11.50 3.18
N GLY A 64 -22.31 12.05 3.51
CA GLY A 64 -22.40 13.36 4.15
C GLY A 64 -22.17 14.54 3.19
N GLN A 65 -21.57 15.60 3.71
CA GLN A 65 -21.44 16.89 3.04
C GLN A 65 -19.96 17.25 2.87
N ALA A 66 -19.47 17.26 1.63
CA ALA A 66 -18.12 17.68 1.31
C ALA A 66 -17.89 19.18 1.56
N ARG A 67 -18.97 19.97 1.54
CA ARG A 67 -19.00 21.39 1.94
C ARG A 67 -20.28 21.71 2.71
N ARG A 68 -20.20 22.68 3.61
CA ARG A 68 -21.28 23.16 4.49
C ARG A 68 -21.69 24.62 4.21
N ASP A 69 -20.93 25.31 3.36
CA ASP A 69 -21.24 26.67 2.91
C ASP A 69 -20.68 26.91 1.49
N PRO A 70 -21.52 26.82 0.44
CA PRO A 70 -22.87 26.24 0.47
C PRO A 70 -22.81 24.72 0.80
N ASP A 71 -23.94 24.15 1.20
CA ASP A 71 -24.05 22.69 1.36
C ASP A 71 -23.84 21.99 0.01
N VAL A 72 -22.87 21.08 -0.03
CA VAL A 72 -22.56 20.24 -1.19
C VAL A 72 -22.39 18.81 -0.71
N ALA A 73 -23.26 17.92 -1.20
CA ALA A 73 -23.20 16.50 -0.90
C ALA A 73 -21.85 15.92 -1.36
N ALA A 74 -21.29 15.03 -0.53
CA ALA A 74 -20.05 14.36 -0.88
C ALA A 74 -20.25 13.42 -2.07
N THR A 75 -19.30 13.41 -3.01
CA THR A 75 -19.26 12.46 -4.12
C THR A 75 -17.87 11.86 -4.25
N THR A 76 -17.80 10.68 -4.86
CA THR A 76 -16.53 9.95 -5.07
C THR A 76 -15.63 10.59 -6.14
N ALA A 77 -16.07 11.67 -6.79
CA ALA A 77 -15.27 12.43 -7.75
C ALA A 77 -14.47 13.57 -7.09
N GLN A 78 -14.72 13.88 -5.82
CA GLN A 78 -14.08 15.00 -5.13
C GLN A 78 -12.76 14.57 -4.51
N ARG A 79 -11.75 15.43 -4.61
CA ARG A 79 -10.47 15.16 -3.95
C ARG A 79 -10.54 15.61 -2.49
N PHE A 80 -9.83 14.85 -1.65
CA PHE A 80 -9.57 15.15 -0.25
C PHE A 80 -8.06 15.24 -0.09
N ALA A 81 -7.59 16.12 0.79
CA ALA A 81 -6.18 16.10 1.16
C ALA A 81 -5.85 14.77 1.85
N ILE A 82 -4.83 14.07 1.34
CA ILE A 82 -4.43 12.76 1.87
C ILE A 82 -3.33 12.86 2.93
N GLY A 83 -2.90 14.10 3.22
CA GLY A 83 -1.85 14.44 4.16
C GLY A 83 -0.63 13.53 4.03
N SER A 84 -0.17 13.00 5.16
CA SER A 84 1.02 12.16 5.24
C SER A 84 1.01 10.86 4.42
N VAL A 85 -0.12 10.43 3.84
CA VAL A 85 -0.09 9.37 2.81
C VAL A 85 0.76 9.79 1.60
N SER A 86 0.91 11.10 1.35
CA SER A 86 1.79 11.68 0.33
C SER A 86 3.24 11.20 0.42
N LYS A 87 3.70 10.81 1.62
CA LYS A 87 5.06 10.29 1.86
C LYS A 87 5.37 9.08 1.00
N GLN A 88 4.37 8.25 0.69
CA GLN A 88 4.51 7.11 -0.19
C GLN A 88 4.96 7.51 -1.61
N PHE A 89 4.42 8.61 -2.13
CA PHE A 89 4.75 9.14 -3.45
C PHE A 89 6.16 9.75 -3.47
N THR A 90 6.57 10.41 -2.38
CA THR A 90 7.94 10.92 -2.19
C THR A 90 8.96 9.78 -2.19
N VAL A 91 8.68 8.70 -1.46
CA VAL A 91 9.54 7.51 -1.45
C VAL A 91 9.64 6.88 -2.84
N ALA A 92 8.52 6.74 -3.55
CA ALA A 92 8.53 6.22 -4.92
C ALA A 92 9.34 7.10 -5.87
N ALA A 93 9.29 8.43 -5.73
CA ALA A 93 10.12 9.34 -6.52
C ALA A 93 11.63 9.12 -6.26
N ILE A 94 12.03 8.99 -4.99
CA ILE A 94 13.42 8.65 -4.63
C ILE A 94 13.83 7.29 -5.21
N LEU A 95 12.97 6.27 -5.09
CA LEU A 95 13.25 4.93 -5.58
C LEU A 95 13.34 4.88 -7.11
N LEU A 96 12.50 5.60 -7.85
CA LEU A 96 12.62 5.74 -9.31
C LEU A 96 13.99 6.32 -9.70
N LEU A 97 14.43 7.37 -9.01
CA LEU A 97 15.75 7.97 -9.24
C LEU A 97 16.89 7.02 -8.85
N ALA A 98 16.71 6.22 -7.80
CA ALA A 98 17.67 5.19 -7.40
C ALA A 98 17.77 4.05 -8.43
N GLU A 99 16.64 3.61 -8.98
CA GLU A 99 16.61 2.60 -10.05
C GLU A 99 17.28 3.06 -11.34
N GLU A 100 17.28 4.37 -11.59
CA GLU A 100 18.01 5.04 -12.67
C GLU A 100 19.51 5.23 -12.36
N GLY A 101 19.98 4.85 -11.17
CA GLY A 101 21.36 5.04 -10.73
C GLY A 101 21.74 6.50 -10.45
N LYS A 102 20.75 7.41 -10.35
CA LYS A 102 20.99 8.85 -10.14
C LYS A 102 21.27 9.21 -8.68
N LEU A 103 20.79 8.39 -7.74
CA LEU A 103 21.07 8.50 -6.32
C LEU A 103 21.12 7.11 -5.69
N SER A 104 21.60 7.03 -4.45
CA SER A 104 21.47 5.84 -3.60
C SER A 104 20.65 6.16 -2.36
N LEU A 105 19.90 5.18 -1.84
CA LEU A 105 19.29 5.29 -0.52
C LEU A 105 20.34 5.41 0.60
N ASP A 106 21.56 4.94 0.34
CA ASP A 106 22.66 4.99 1.30
C ASP A 106 23.59 6.18 1.05
N ASP A 107 23.24 7.06 0.10
CA ASP A 107 23.87 8.39 0.01
C ASP A 107 23.60 9.17 1.29
N THR A 108 24.60 9.94 1.71
CA THR A 108 24.46 10.89 2.81
C THR A 108 23.59 12.07 2.36
N VAL A 109 22.75 12.61 3.24
CA VAL A 109 21.87 13.73 2.90
C VAL A 109 22.68 14.99 2.58
N GLY A 110 23.85 15.15 3.21
CA GLY A 110 24.82 16.22 3.01
C GLY A 110 25.40 16.28 1.59
N LYS A 111 25.44 15.14 0.89
CA LYS A 111 25.80 15.09 -0.55
C LYS A 111 24.87 15.95 -1.40
N TRP A 112 23.60 16.00 -1.03
CA TRP A 112 22.54 16.67 -1.79
C TRP A 112 22.19 18.03 -1.21
N ILE A 113 22.12 18.13 0.11
CA ILE A 113 21.75 19.32 0.87
C ILE A 113 22.90 19.61 1.85
N PRO A 114 23.85 20.50 1.51
CA PRO A 114 24.97 20.80 2.39
C PRO A 114 24.53 21.49 3.69
N ASP A 115 25.40 21.45 4.69
CA ASP A 115 25.29 22.15 5.99
C ASP A 115 24.13 21.69 6.90
N LEU A 116 23.52 20.53 6.65
CA LEU A 116 22.62 19.90 7.61
C LEU A 116 23.40 19.30 8.78
N THR A 117 22.82 19.34 9.99
CA THR A 117 23.42 18.71 11.17
C THR A 117 23.58 17.21 10.95
N ASP A 118 24.81 16.70 11.10
CA ASP A 118 25.20 15.32 10.81
C ASP A 118 24.83 14.84 9.39
N GLY A 119 24.73 15.78 8.44
CA GLY A 119 24.34 15.47 7.07
C GLY A 119 25.32 14.54 6.33
N ASP A 120 26.58 14.49 6.75
CA ASP A 120 27.62 13.57 6.26
C ASP A 120 27.52 12.14 6.83
N ARG A 121 26.65 11.93 7.83
CA ARG A 121 26.40 10.62 8.46
C ARG A 121 24.99 10.10 8.19
N ILE A 122 24.01 11.00 8.14
CA ILE A 122 22.60 10.65 7.92
C ILE A 122 22.37 10.26 6.47
N THR A 123 21.73 9.12 6.23
CA THR A 123 21.42 8.64 4.87
C THR A 123 20.02 9.02 4.40
N VAL A 124 19.81 8.98 3.07
CA VAL A 124 18.47 9.12 2.47
C VAL A 124 17.50 8.08 3.03
N ARG A 125 17.96 6.85 3.28
CA ARG A 125 17.16 5.80 3.92
C ARG A 125 16.65 6.22 5.29
N GLN A 126 17.52 6.80 6.12
CA GLN A 126 17.18 7.19 7.50
C GLN A 126 16.14 8.32 7.56
N ILE A 127 16.18 9.28 6.65
CA ILE A 127 15.13 10.34 6.58
C ILE A 127 13.79 9.77 6.12
N LEU A 128 13.77 8.78 5.22
CA LEU A 128 12.54 8.14 4.73
C LEU A 128 11.95 7.13 5.72
N SER A 129 12.76 6.60 6.65
CA SER A 129 12.35 5.67 7.70
C SER A 129 12.17 6.31 9.08
N HIS A 130 12.31 7.63 9.21
CA HIS A 130 12.19 8.35 10.47
C HIS A 130 13.19 7.94 11.57
N THR A 131 14.41 7.58 11.15
CA THR A 131 15.52 7.19 12.05
C THR A 131 16.71 8.14 11.98
N ALA A 132 16.51 9.34 11.42
CA ALA A 132 17.55 10.34 11.20
C ALA A 132 17.84 11.25 12.42
N GLY A 133 16.89 11.42 13.34
CA GLY A 133 17.05 12.34 14.49
C GLY A 133 16.65 13.80 14.22
N TYR A 134 16.29 14.18 12.99
CA TYR A 134 15.83 15.53 12.68
C TYR A 134 14.50 15.85 13.38
N ARG A 135 14.44 17.02 14.02
CA ARG A 135 13.24 17.49 14.70
C ARG A 135 12.07 17.68 13.74
N ASP A 136 10.87 17.32 14.16
CA ASP A 136 9.66 17.55 13.38
C ASP A 136 9.28 19.04 13.38
N PHE A 137 8.95 19.57 12.21
CA PHE A 137 8.53 20.98 12.08
C PHE A 137 7.08 21.21 12.51
N TRP A 138 6.27 20.14 12.58
CA TRP A 138 4.84 20.25 12.90
C TRP A 138 4.35 19.11 13.82
N PRO A 139 4.79 19.07 15.09
CA PRO A 139 4.35 18.07 16.06
C PRO A 139 3.02 18.46 16.76
N GLN A 140 2.27 19.42 16.23
CA GLN A 140 0.99 19.89 16.78
C GLN A 140 -0.18 19.36 15.96
N ASP A 141 -1.31 19.10 16.61
CA ASP A 141 -2.58 18.69 15.96
C ASP A 141 -3.39 19.90 15.44
N TYR A 142 -2.75 21.06 15.26
CA TYR A 142 -3.37 22.30 14.75
C TYR A 142 -2.34 23.08 13.93
N VAL A 143 -2.79 24.00 13.07
CA VAL A 143 -1.90 24.89 12.31
C VAL A 143 -1.40 26.02 13.23
N PRO A 144 -0.11 26.04 13.62
CA PRO A 144 0.43 27.12 14.44
C PRO A 144 0.59 28.41 13.62
N ALA A 145 0.55 29.56 14.27
CA ALA A 145 0.59 30.88 13.61
C ALA A 145 1.81 31.11 12.70
N PHE A 146 2.93 30.42 12.93
CA PHE A 146 4.10 30.53 12.03
C PHE A 146 3.89 29.82 10.69
N MET A 147 2.98 28.84 10.63
CA MET A 147 2.63 28.12 9.40
C MET A 147 1.59 28.84 8.55
N GLU A 148 0.94 29.88 9.08
CA GLU A 148 0.07 30.78 8.30
C GLU A 148 0.87 31.71 7.38
N LYS A 149 2.20 31.68 7.46
CA LYS A 149 3.12 32.44 6.62
C LYS A 149 3.90 31.50 5.71
N PRO A 150 4.12 31.86 4.42
CA PRO A 150 4.88 31.02 3.51
C PRO A 150 6.30 30.76 4.03
N ILE A 151 6.85 29.60 3.69
CA ILE A 151 8.23 29.24 4.02
C ILE A 151 8.94 28.63 2.82
N THR A 152 10.27 28.73 2.79
CA THR A 152 11.10 27.98 1.85
C THR A 152 11.62 26.70 2.51
N ALA A 153 12.01 25.71 1.71
CA ALA A 153 12.65 24.50 2.25
C ALA A 153 13.90 24.83 3.08
N ASP A 154 14.72 25.80 2.66
CA ASP A 154 15.88 26.26 3.43
C ASP A 154 15.46 26.89 4.76
N GLY A 155 14.36 27.65 4.81
CA GLY A 155 13.80 28.15 6.06
C GLY A 155 13.35 27.04 7.02
N ILE A 156 12.83 25.92 6.48
CA ILE A 156 12.56 24.72 7.28
C ILE A 156 13.88 24.12 7.79
N PHE A 157 14.89 24.02 6.93
CA PHE A 157 16.19 23.45 7.31
C PHE A 157 16.87 24.26 8.40
N ASP A 158 16.90 25.59 8.28
CA ASP A 158 17.53 26.47 9.26
C ASP A 158 16.93 26.33 10.66
N ARG A 159 15.60 26.09 10.75
CA ARG A 159 14.90 26.01 12.04
C ARG A 159 14.82 24.59 12.61
N TRP A 160 14.86 23.54 11.79
CA TRP A 160 14.62 22.16 12.23
C TRP A 160 15.67 21.12 11.83
N ALA A 161 16.54 21.41 10.86
CA ALA A 161 17.54 20.46 10.35
C ALA A 161 19.01 20.90 10.50
N ARG A 162 19.28 22.20 10.70
CA ARG A 162 20.60 22.77 11.03
C ARG A 162 20.78 23.03 12.53
N VAL A 163 19.90 22.43 13.33
CA VAL A 163 19.89 22.48 14.80
C VAL A 163 20.25 21.11 15.36
N PRO A 164 20.66 21.00 16.65
CA PRO A 164 20.97 19.70 17.25
C PRO A 164 19.85 18.67 17.04
N LEU A 165 20.24 17.44 16.68
CA LEU A 165 19.32 16.31 16.53
C LEU A 165 18.64 15.98 17.86
N ASP A 166 17.43 15.42 17.80
CA ASP A 166 16.72 14.92 18.97
C ASP A 166 17.36 13.60 19.49
N PHE A 167 18.01 12.81 18.61
CA PHE A 167 18.79 11.60 18.93
C PHE A 167 19.80 11.28 17.81
N GLN A 168 20.79 10.42 18.04
CA GLN A 168 21.76 10.09 16.99
C GLN A 168 21.16 9.17 15.91
N PRO A 169 21.63 9.25 14.65
CA PRO A 169 21.04 8.46 13.55
C PRO A 169 21.02 6.95 13.85
N GLY A 170 19.82 6.36 13.74
CA GLY A 170 19.57 4.93 13.99
C GLY A 170 19.34 4.54 15.46
N GLU A 171 19.47 5.45 16.43
CA GLU A 171 19.26 5.11 17.85
C GLU A 171 17.77 4.97 18.23
N ALA A 172 16.90 5.75 17.60
CA ALA A 172 15.47 5.74 17.85
C ALA A 172 14.67 5.87 16.55
N TRP A 173 13.35 5.65 16.67
CA TRP A 173 12.38 5.99 15.65
C TRP A 173 11.53 7.16 16.16
N GLN A 174 11.48 8.25 15.41
CA GLN A 174 10.64 9.42 15.72
C GLN A 174 10.16 10.03 14.41
N TYR A 175 8.85 10.12 14.28
CA TYR A 175 8.22 10.76 13.13
C TYR A 175 8.73 12.20 12.95
N SER A 176 9.04 12.57 11.71
CA SER A 176 9.50 13.92 11.37
C SER A 176 9.18 14.25 9.93
N ASN A 177 8.40 15.31 9.73
CA ASN A 177 8.07 15.83 8.41
C ASN A 177 9.29 16.50 7.75
N THR A 178 10.23 17.00 8.55
CA THR A 178 11.48 17.62 8.08
C THR A 178 12.27 16.69 7.16
N GLY A 179 12.34 15.39 7.49
CA GLY A 179 12.99 14.39 6.63
C GLY A 179 12.37 14.28 5.24
N PHE A 180 11.05 14.46 5.13
CA PHE A 180 10.34 14.41 3.85
C PHE A 180 10.43 15.70 3.04
N THR A 181 10.63 16.85 3.69
CA THR A 181 11.06 18.09 3.02
C THR A 181 12.45 17.92 2.40
N ILE A 182 13.40 17.33 3.15
CA ILE A 182 14.74 17.01 2.64
C ILE A 182 14.63 16.07 1.44
N ALA A 183 13.83 15.01 1.53
CA ALA A 183 13.63 14.05 0.44
C ALA A 183 13.06 14.71 -0.83
N ALA A 184 12.05 15.58 -0.71
CA ALA A 184 11.53 16.33 -1.85
C ALA A 184 12.61 17.21 -2.51
N ARG A 185 13.45 17.88 -1.71
CA ARG A 185 14.57 18.70 -2.23
C ARG A 185 15.66 17.87 -2.90
N ILE A 186 15.90 16.64 -2.43
CA ILE A 186 16.78 15.68 -3.12
C ILE A 186 16.20 15.37 -4.50
N VAL A 187 14.90 15.03 -4.60
CA VAL A 187 14.25 14.77 -5.90
C VAL A 187 14.41 15.97 -6.84
N GLU A 188 14.17 17.19 -6.38
CA GLU A 188 14.31 18.40 -7.22
C GLU A 188 15.73 18.60 -7.73
N LYS A 189 16.73 18.44 -6.85
CA LYS A 189 18.15 18.58 -7.23
C LYS A 189 18.58 17.49 -8.20
N THR A 190 18.17 16.25 -7.98
CA THR A 190 18.53 15.12 -8.84
C THR A 190 17.82 15.20 -10.19
N ALA A 191 16.58 15.67 -10.23
CA ALA A 191 15.78 15.72 -11.45
C ALA A 191 15.87 17.05 -12.22
N GLY A 192 16.32 18.13 -11.59
CA GLY A 192 16.40 19.46 -12.19
C GLY A 192 15.04 20.12 -12.46
N GLN A 193 13.99 19.72 -11.73
CA GLN A 193 12.63 20.26 -11.89
C GLN A 193 11.88 20.30 -10.55
N PRO A 194 10.81 21.11 -10.42
CA PRO A 194 10.02 21.17 -9.18
C PRO A 194 9.42 19.82 -8.78
N PHE A 195 9.28 19.58 -7.48
CA PHE A 195 8.90 18.27 -6.94
C PHE A 195 7.54 17.79 -7.45
N PHE A 196 6.50 18.65 -7.40
CA PHE A 196 5.17 18.29 -7.91
C PHE A 196 5.17 18.06 -9.43
N THR A 197 6.01 18.78 -10.19
CA THR A 197 6.20 18.53 -11.63
C THR A 197 6.84 17.16 -11.89
N PHE A 198 7.82 16.76 -11.06
CA PHE A 198 8.38 15.41 -11.11
C PHE A 198 7.31 14.36 -10.82
N LEU A 199 6.56 14.48 -9.72
CA LEU A 199 5.49 13.54 -9.39
C LEU A 199 4.47 13.45 -10.52
N THR A 200 4.02 14.60 -11.04
CA THR A 200 3.05 14.65 -12.14
C THR A 200 3.54 13.88 -13.37
N SER A 201 4.78 14.12 -13.80
CA SER A 201 5.33 13.54 -15.04
C SER A 201 5.74 12.08 -14.89
N ARG A 202 6.29 11.69 -13.73
CA ARG A 202 6.92 10.38 -13.52
C ARG A 202 6.06 9.38 -12.76
N VAL A 203 5.03 9.84 -12.05
CA VAL A 203 4.20 9.01 -11.17
C VAL A 203 2.71 9.15 -11.50
N LEU A 204 2.16 10.35 -11.39
CA LEU A 204 0.70 10.55 -11.46
C LEU A 204 0.15 10.31 -12.87
N LYS A 205 0.71 10.96 -13.90
CA LYS A 205 0.27 10.77 -15.30
C LYS A 205 0.46 9.34 -15.81
N PRO A 206 1.61 8.68 -15.61
CA PRO A 206 1.77 7.28 -16.03
C PRO A 206 0.76 6.31 -15.39
N LEU A 207 0.29 6.62 -14.19
CA LEU A 207 -0.70 5.82 -13.47
C LEU A 207 -2.14 6.29 -13.70
N GLY A 208 -2.35 7.38 -14.44
CA GLY A 208 -3.66 7.98 -14.69
C GLY A 208 -4.33 8.54 -13.43
N LEU A 209 -3.54 9.06 -12.50
CA LEU A 209 -4.02 9.63 -11.23
C LEU A 209 -4.26 11.13 -11.36
N ASP A 210 -5.44 11.59 -10.96
CA ASP A 210 -5.73 13.02 -10.79
C ASP A 210 -5.45 13.45 -9.35
N ALA A 211 -4.40 14.25 -9.17
CA ALA A 211 -4.03 14.81 -7.88
C ALA A 211 -3.88 16.34 -7.96
N ALA A 212 -4.24 17.02 -6.88
CA ALA A 212 -3.97 18.44 -6.68
C ALA A 212 -2.75 18.66 -5.76
N ASP A 213 -2.05 19.76 -5.99
CA ASP A 213 -1.01 20.29 -5.11
C ASP A 213 -1.63 21.26 -4.09
N ILE A 214 -1.84 20.77 -2.87
CA ILE A 214 -2.42 21.56 -1.78
C ILE A 214 -1.40 22.40 -1.01
N ASP A 215 -0.12 22.28 -1.33
CA ASP A 215 0.94 23.16 -0.81
C ASP A 215 0.94 24.46 -1.61
N ALA A 216 0.80 24.36 -2.94
CA ALA A 216 0.76 25.52 -3.81
C ALA A 216 -0.55 26.32 -3.71
N SER A 217 -1.70 25.66 -3.54
CA SER A 217 -3.01 26.33 -3.53
C SER A 217 -4.07 25.53 -2.76
N PRO A 218 -5.07 26.19 -2.15
CA PRO A 218 -6.17 25.47 -1.49
C PRO A 218 -7.02 24.70 -2.50
N LEU A 219 -7.72 23.67 -2.00
CA LEU A 219 -8.67 22.89 -2.79
C LEU A 219 -9.82 23.75 -3.31
N GLY A 220 -10.13 23.59 -4.60
CA GLY A 220 -11.15 24.37 -5.30
C GLY A 220 -12.59 23.92 -5.00
N PRO A 221 -13.61 24.63 -5.49
CA PRO A 221 -15.02 24.39 -5.17
C PRO A 221 -15.55 22.99 -5.55
N HIS A 222 -14.86 22.29 -6.45
CA HIS A 222 -15.20 20.92 -6.85
C HIS A 222 -14.64 19.85 -5.91
N ASP A 223 -13.75 20.22 -5.00
CA ASP A 223 -13.14 19.33 -4.01
C ASP A 223 -13.76 19.54 -2.63
N ALA A 224 -13.49 18.63 -1.69
CA ALA A 224 -13.97 18.74 -0.32
C ALA A 224 -13.32 19.95 0.40
N ALA A 225 -14.08 20.63 1.26
CA ALA A 225 -13.56 21.62 2.19
C ALA A 225 -13.20 20.93 3.52
N GLY A 226 -12.08 21.34 4.13
CA GLY A 226 -11.61 20.79 5.41
C GLY A 226 -12.25 21.48 6.60
N TYR A 227 -12.56 20.72 7.64
CA TYR A 227 -13.23 21.22 8.84
C TYR A 227 -12.47 20.91 10.13
N THR A 228 -12.44 21.88 11.04
CA THR A 228 -11.94 21.71 12.40
C THR A 228 -13.07 21.89 13.40
N ARG A 229 -12.86 21.45 14.65
CA ARG A 229 -13.73 21.81 15.76
C ARG A 229 -12.92 22.06 17.02
N TYR A 230 -13.50 22.84 17.92
CA TYR A 230 -12.93 23.05 19.25
C TYR A 230 -13.74 22.25 20.26
N ALA A 231 -13.10 21.26 20.89
CA ALA A 231 -13.75 20.30 21.78
C ALA A 231 -14.99 19.66 21.11
N LEU A 232 -16.16 19.71 21.76
CA LEU A 232 -17.43 19.22 21.22
C LEU A 232 -18.24 20.32 20.50
N GLY A 233 -17.58 21.40 20.09
CA GLY A 233 -18.20 22.50 19.37
C GLY A 233 -18.60 22.15 17.94
N GLN A 234 -19.26 23.11 17.28
CA GLN A 234 -19.67 22.96 15.89
C GLN A 234 -18.48 22.85 14.92
N PRO A 235 -18.62 22.13 13.80
CA PRO A 235 -17.66 22.16 12.70
C PRO A 235 -17.43 23.59 12.19
N ARG A 236 -16.18 23.93 11.90
CA ARG A 236 -15.75 25.22 11.33
C ARG A 236 -14.79 24.97 10.18
N PRO A 237 -14.72 25.86 9.17
CA PRO A 237 -13.66 25.79 8.19
C PRO A 237 -12.29 25.73 8.88
N ALA A 238 -11.47 24.76 8.49
CA ALA A 238 -10.13 24.62 9.04
C ALA A 238 -9.22 25.75 8.52
N PRO A 239 -8.25 26.24 9.33
CA PRO A 239 -7.21 27.11 8.80
C PRO A 239 -6.39 26.39 7.73
N LYS A 240 -5.57 27.11 6.97
CA LYS A 240 -4.73 26.50 5.94
C LYS A 240 -3.28 26.88 6.19
N GLU A 241 -2.39 25.88 6.09
CA GLU A 241 -0.96 26.12 6.06
C GLU A 241 -0.62 26.89 4.78
N ALA A 242 0.18 27.94 4.92
CA ALA A 242 0.65 28.72 3.79
C ALA A 242 1.58 27.89 2.88
N PRO A 243 1.89 28.38 1.67
CA PRO A 243 2.74 27.62 0.75
C PRO A 243 4.14 27.30 1.28
N GLY A 244 4.60 26.08 0.98
CA GLY A 244 5.95 25.59 1.20
C GLY A 244 6.15 24.74 2.45
N TRP A 245 5.08 24.50 3.22
CA TRP A 245 5.13 23.66 4.42
C TRP A 245 4.94 22.18 4.13
N LEU A 246 4.06 21.83 3.18
CA LEU A 246 3.61 20.45 3.04
C LEU A 246 4.59 19.62 2.20
N MET A 247 5.06 20.13 1.06
CA MET A 247 6.02 19.52 0.14
C MET A 247 5.93 17.96 0.08
N GLY A 248 7.07 17.26 0.16
CA GLY A 248 7.12 15.79 0.17
C GLY A 248 6.48 15.12 1.38
N ALA A 249 6.11 15.89 2.41
CA ALA A 249 5.50 15.34 3.61
C ALA A 249 3.98 15.14 3.45
N ALA A 250 3.27 16.04 2.76
CA ALA A 250 1.81 16.05 2.79
C ALA A 250 1.08 16.76 1.62
N GLN A 251 1.77 17.18 0.55
CA GLN A 251 1.21 18.11 -0.45
C GLN A 251 0.06 17.58 -1.34
N LEU A 252 -0.31 16.30 -1.29
CA LEU A 252 -1.24 15.73 -2.27
C LEU A 252 -2.69 15.71 -1.77
N ALA A 253 -3.61 15.93 -2.70
CA ALA A 253 -5.01 15.58 -2.56
C ALA A 253 -5.46 14.71 -3.73
N LEU A 254 -6.19 13.63 -3.44
CA LEU A 254 -6.69 12.66 -4.41
C LEU A 254 -8.14 12.24 -4.09
N THR A 255 -8.80 11.61 -5.05
CA THR A 255 -10.02 10.83 -4.78
C THR A 255 -9.65 9.50 -4.10
N PRO A 256 -10.55 8.85 -3.35
CA PRO A 256 -10.23 7.54 -2.79
C PRO A 256 -10.05 6.47 -3.88
N GLN A 257 -10.70 6.59 -5.05
CA GLN A 257 -10.45 5.69 -6.17
C GLN A 257 -9.06 5.88 -6.79
N ASP A 258 -8.55 7.12 -6.87
CA ASP A 258 -7.18 7.36 -7.34
C ASP A 258 -6.15 6.81 -6.36
N LEU A 259 -6.36 6.99 -5.06
CA LEU A 259 -5.48 6.40 -4.06
C LEU A 259 -5.54 4.85 -4.10
N ALA A 260 -6.72 4.27 -4.30
CA ALA A 260 -6.86 2.83 -4.53
C ALA A 260 -6.17 2.37 -5.83
N ARG A 261 -6.21 3.16 -6.90
CA ARG A 261 -5.47 2.88 -8.16
C ARG A 261 -3.96 2.93 -7.95
N TRP A 262 -3.49 3.85 -7.10
CA TRP A 262 -2.10 3.89 -6.62
C TRP A 262 -1.74 2.59 -5.90
N ASP A 263 -2.55 2.14 -4.94
CA ASP A 263 -2.28 0.90 -4.19
C ASP A 263 -2.20 -0.32 -5.11
N ILE A 264 -3.16 -0.45 -6.04
CA ILE A 264 -3.17 -1.50 -7.06
C ILE A 264 -1.90 -1.45 -7.91
N ALA A 265 -1.50 -0.26 -8.38
CA ALA A 265 -0.30 -0.09 -9.20
C ALA A 265 0.98 -0.54 -8.48
N MET A 266 1.07 -0.25 -7.18
CA MET A 266 2.21 -0.65 -6.36
C MET A 266 2.23 -2.16 -6.13
N MET A 267 1.09 -2.78 -5.84
CA MET A 267 0.98 -4.24 -5.68
C MET A 267 1.34 -4.99 -6.97
N GLU A 268 0.94 -4.47 -8.13
CA GLU A 268 1.20 -5.07 -9.44
C GLU A 268 2.60 -4.77 -10.00
N GLY A 269 3.39 -3.93 -9.34
CA GLY A 269 4.72 -3.54 -9.82
C GLY A 269 4.68 -2.69 -11.09
N ARG A 270 3.63 -1.88 -11.29
CA ARG A 270 3.46 -1.02 -12.48
C ARG A 270 4.36 0.22 -12.49
N LEU A 271 4.92 0.61 -11.35
CA LEU A 271 5.76 1.80 -11.22
C LEU A 271 7.20 1.48 -10.82
N LEU A 272 7.37 0.69 -9.76
CA LEU A 272 8.67 0.34 -9.19
C LEU A 272 9.02 -1.12 -9.49
N LYS A 273 10.32 -1.42 -9.57
CA LYS A 273 10.79 -2.81 -9.58
C LYS A 273 10.34 -3.54 -8.31
N PRO A 274 10.10 -4.87 -8.37
CA PRO A 274 9.71 -5.66 -7.20
C PRO A 274 10.66 -5.49 -6.00
N GLU A 275 11.95 -5.32 -6.23
CA GLU A 275 12.96 -5.09 -5.19
C GLU A 275 12.78 -3.74 -4.49
N SER A 276 12.49 -2.68 -5.25
CA SER A 276 12.23 -1.33 -4.70
C SER A 276 10.93 -1.30 -3.90
N TRP A 277 9.88 -1.94 -4.41
CA TRP A 277 8.64 -2.09 -3.65
C TRP A 277 8.84 -2.90 -2.38
N ARG A 278 9.61 -3.99 -2.43
CA ARG A 278 9.98 -4.75 -1.22
C ARG A 278 10.76 -3.89 -0.23
N THR A 279 11.69 -3.07 -0.70
CA THR A 279 12.45 -2.13 0.15
C THR A 279 11.51 -1.19 0.90
N MET A 280 10.50 -0.63 0.23
CA MET A 280 9.52 0.26 0.85
C MET A 280 8.72 -0.39 1.99
N GLN A 281 8.42 -1.70 1.85
CA GLN A 281 7.64 -2.48 2.81
C GLN A 281 8.49 -3.23 3.86
N THR A 282 9.82 -3.08 3.81
CA THR A 282 10.71 -3.76 4.76
C THR A 282 10.97 -2.85 5.93
N SER A 283 10.53 -3.26 7.11
CA SER A 283 10.77 -2.48 8.33
C SER A 283 12.26 -2.33 8.61
N VAL A 284 12.67 -1.12 9.00
CA VAL A 284 14.07 -0.86 9.37
C VAL A 284 14.37 -1.32 10.79
N ARG A 285 15.63 -1.65 11.04
CA ARG A 285 16.16 -2.01 12.35
C ARG A 285 16.94 -0.84 12.93
N LEU A 286 16.69 -0.53 14.20
CA LEU A 286 17.50 0.43 14.95
C LEU A 286 18.88 -0.18 15.26
N ASN A 287 19.83 0.64 15.70
CA ASN A 287 21.20 0.24 16.00
C ASN A 287 21.27 -0.85 17.09
N ASN A 288 20.25 -0.92 17.97
CA ASN A 288 20.11 -1.94 19.01
C ASN A 288 19.40 -3.23 18.53
N GLY A 289 19.09 -3.36 17.23
CA GLY A 289 18.39 -4.50 16.63
C GLY A 289 16.86 -4.49 16.77
N GLN A 290 16.29 -3.49 17.46
CA GLN A 290 14.84 -3.34 17.59
C GLN A 290 14.21 -3.04 16.23
N ASP A 291 13.05 -3.66 15.98
CA ASP A 291 12.23 -3.39 14.80
C ASP A 291 11.47 -2.06 14.96
N ALA A 292 11.67 -1.11 14.03
CA ALA A 292 10.97 0.17 14.05
C ALA A 292 9.48 0.06 13.67
N ARG A 293 9.05 -1.09 13.13
CA ARG A 293 7.73 -1.32 12.51
C ARG A 293 7.36 -0.30 11.44
N TYR A 294 8.38 0.26 10.78
CA TYR A 294 8.26 1.27 9.76
C TYR A 294 9.29 1.03 8.66
N GLY A 295 8.83 0.95 7.42
CA GLY A 295 9.66 0.84 6.23
C GLY A 295 10.07 2.21 5.71
N LEU A 296 9.88 2.46 4.42
CA LEU A 296 10.10 3.78 3.84
C LEU A 296 8.74 4.41 3.55
N GLY A 297 8.33 5.39 4.35
CA GLY A 297 7.02 6.04 4.20
C GLY A 297 5.80 5.13 4.44
N LEU A 298 5.97 3.99 5.14
CA LEU A 298 4.92 3.02 5.44
C LEU A 298 5.11 2.43 6.85
N THR A 299 4.03 2.35 7.62
CA THR A 299 3.97 1.43 8.76
C THR A 299 3.83 0.01 8.26
N VAL A 300 4.57 -0.93 8.87
CA VAL A 300 4.57 -2.34 8.49
C VAL A 300 4.15 -3.16 9.71
N THR A 301 3.02 -3.86 9.60
CA THR A 301 2.47 -4.66 10.70
C THR A 301 2.03 -6.03 10.21
N PRO A 302 2.28 -7.10 10.98
CA PRO A 302 1.61 -8.37 10.74
C PRO A 302 0.11 -8.22 11.01
N ASP A 303 -0.71 -8.89 10.20
CA ASP A 303 -2.16 -9.04 10.38
C ASP A 303 -2.53 -10.50 10.14
N GLY A 304 -2.59 -11.28 11.22
CA GLY A 304 -2.63 -12.73 11.16
C GLY A 304 -1.44 -13.30 10.37
N SER A 305 -1.72 -14.08 9.33
CA SER A 305 -0.71 -14.66 8.44
C SER A 305 -0.26 -13.72 7.32
N PHE A 306 -0.88 -12.55 7.18
CA PHE A 306 -0.63 -11.59 6.11
C PHE A 306 0.17 -10.39 6.61
N ARG A 307 0.85 -9.72 5.68
CA ARG A 307 1.44 -8.40 5.95
C ARG A 307 0.45 -7.31 5.56
N MET A 308 0.20 -6.39 6.49
CA MET A 308 -0.45 -5.12 6.20
C MET A 308 0.63 -4.03 6.13
N VAL A 309 0.58 -3.22 5.08
CA VAL A 309 1.28 -1.93 5.04
C VAL A 309 0.25 -0.81 5.05
N ARG A 310 0.52 0.24 5.81
CA ARG A 310 -0.40 1.36 5.95
C ARG A 310 0.29 2.69 6.12
N HIS A 311 -0.45 3.76 5.89
CA HIS A 311 -0.09 5.09 6.36
C HIS A 311 -1.36 5.91 6.65
N GLY A 312 -1.37 6.61 7.78
CA GLY A 312 -2.40 7.60 8.09
C GLY A 312 -2.04 8.97 7.51
N GLY A 313 -3.01 9.81 7.21
CA GLY A 313 -2.77 11.16 6.70
C GLY A 313 -3.44 12.19 7.57
N GLU A 314 -2.76 13.30 7.82
CA GLU A 314 -3.33 14.45 8.49
C GLU A 314 -2.73 15.73 7.90
N VAL A 315 -3.61 16.68 7.61
CA VAL A 315 -3.35 18.11 7.37
C VAL A 315 -4.57 18.87 7.85
N SER A 316 -4.53 20.21 7.88
CA SER A 316 -5.63 20.98 8.47
C SER A 316 -6.99 20.66 7.85
N GLY A 317 -7.88 20.14 8.69
CA GLY A 317 -9.24 19.79 8.34
C GLY A 317 -9.43 18.50 7.54
N PHE A 318 -8.41 17.65 7.41
CA PHE A 318 -8.52 16.36 6.72
C PHE A 318 -7.77 15.26 7.44
N LEU A 319 -8.38 14.07 7.50
CA LEU A 319 -7.70 12.86 7.91
C LEU A 319 -7.87 11.77 6.83
N ALA A 320 -6.87 10.92 6.71
CA ALA A 320 -6.88 9.77 5.83
C ALA A 320 -6.38 8.51 6.54
N GLU A 321 -6.86 7.36 6.13
CA GLU A 321 -6.26 6.07 6.44
C GLU A 321 -6.19 5.26 5.14
N ASN A 322 -4.99 4.79 4.80
CA ASN A 322 -4.77 3.87 3.69
C ASN A 322 -4.13 2.58 4.22
N ARG A 323 -4.81 1.45 4.02
CA ARG A 323 -4.35 0.11 4.42
C ARG A 323 -4.31 -0.80 3.22
N VAL A 324 -3.20 -1.51 3.04
CA VAL A 324 -2.96 -2.41 1.91
C VAL A 324 -2.49 -3.76 2.45
N TRP A 325 -3.03 -4.84 1.89
CA TRP A 325 -2.59 -6.21 2.08
C TRP A 325 -2.04 -6.73 0.75
N PRO A 326 -0.75 -6.51 0.46
CA PRO A 326 -0.16 -6.80 -0.84
C PRO A 326 -0.31 -8.27 -1.25
N ASP A 327 -0.20 -9.18 -0.29
CA ASP A 327 -0.33 -10.62 -0.52
C ASP A 327 -1.75 -11.06 -0.92
N LEU A 328 -2.74 -10.19 -0.70
CA LEU A 328 -4.16 -10.44 -0.96
C LEU A 328 -4.72 -9.61 -2.13
N GLY A 329 -3.90 -8.73 -2.73
CA GLY A 329 -4.40 -7.78 -3.73
C GLY A 329 -5.53 -6.91 -3.18
N ALA A 330 -5.49 -6.56 -1.89
CA ALA A 330 -6.58 -5.87 -1.19
C ALA A 330 -6.12 -4.56 -0.56
N ALA A 331 -7.02 -3.60 -0.48
CA ALA A 331 -6.79 -2.31 0.16
C ALA A 331 -8.10 -1.68 0.66
N VAL A 332 -7.98 -0.83 1.67
CA VAL A 332 -9.07 0.00 2.19
C VAL A 332 -8.55 1.42 2.31
N VAL A 333 -9.20 2.34 1.61
CA VAL A 333 -8.94 3.78 1.65
C VAL A 333 -10.13 4.45 2.31
N VAL A 334 -9.86 5.28 3.33
CA VAL A 334 -10.85 6.13 3.98
C VAL A 334 -10.31 7.55 4.07
N LEU A 335 -11.02 8.50 3.47
CA LEU A 335 -10.72 9.92 3.51
C LEU A 335 -11.87 10.64 4.21
N VAL A 336 -11.56 11.52 5.17
CA VAL A 336 -12.56 12.35 5.86
C VAL A 336 -12.16 13.82 5.81
N ASN A 337 -13.15 14.71 5.77
CA ASN A 337 -12.91 16.16 5.74
C ASN A 337 -13.03 16.82 7.12
N SER A 338 -12.49 16.16 8.14
CA SER A 338 -12.28 16.82 9.43
C SER A 338 -11.10 16.26 10.22
N ASP A 339 -10.41 17.13 10.96
CA ASP A 339 -9.30 16.78 11.87
C ASP A 339 -9.75 16.10 13.18
N TYR A 340 -11.05 15.93 13.38
CA TYR A 340 -11.64 15.26 14.54
C TYR A 340 -12.43 13.99 14.18
N GLY A 341 -12.25 13.50 12.96
CA GLY A 341 -12.81 12.22 12.50
C GLY A 341 -11.97 11.03 12.96
N ASP A 342 -12.38 9.83 12.56
CA ASP A 342 -11.63 8.60 12.87
C ASP A 342 -11.61 7.64 11.66
N PRO A 343 -10.85 7.98 10.60
CA PRO A 343 -10.77 7.13 9.41
C PRO A 343 -10.15 5.76 9.71
N ALA A 344 -9.31 5.65 10.74
CA ALA A 344 -8.68 4.39 11.14
C ALA A 344 -9.70 3.40 11.72
N SER A 345 -10.63 3.85 12.56
CA SER A 345 -11.73 3.02 13.06
C SER A 345 -12.70 2.62 11.95
N ILE A 346 -13.02 3.55 11.03
CA ILE A 346 -13.84 3.23 9.84
C ILE A 346 -13.15 2.15 9.00
N ALA A 347 -11.86 2.33 8.69
CA ALA A 347 -11.08 1.36 7.92
C ALA A 347 -11.06 0.00 8.64
N GLN A 348 -10.86 -0.02 9.96
CA GLN A 348 -10.88 -1.26 10.75
C GLN A 348 -12.23 -1.99 10.67
N LYS A 349 -13.35 -1.26 10.78
CA LYS A 349 -14.69 -1.85 10.65
C LYS A 349 -14.91 -2.43 9.25
N ILE A 350 -14.51 -1.70 8.20
CA ILE A 350 -14.58 -2.18 6.81
C ILE A 350 -13.73 -3.44 6.63
N THR A 351 -12.49 -3.42 7.12
CA THR A 351 -11.60 -4.60 7.11
C THR A 351 -12.23 -5.79 7.84
N ALA A 352 -12.89 -5.60 8.98
CA ALA A 352 -13.53 -6.70 9.70
C ALA A 352 -14.74 -7.31 8.94
N LEU A 353 -15.45 -6.49 8.15
CA LEU A 353 -16.58 -6.92 7.32
C LEU A 353 -16.14 -7.64 6.05
N MET A 354 -14.93 -7.37 5.60
CA MET A 354 -14.31 -8.07 4.50
C MET A 354 -13.40 -9.14 5.08
N PRO A 355 -13.82 -10.41 5.18
CA PRO A 355 -12.84 -11.46 5.41
C PRO A 355 -11.84 -11.32 4.27
N LEU A 356 -10.67 -10.78 4.59
CA LEU A 356 -9.47 -10.75 3.77
C LEU A 356 -8.95 -12.19 3.70
N SER A 357 -9.84 -13.04 3.22
CA SER A 357 -9.65 -14.44 2.90
C SER A 357 -9.41 -14.41 1.42
N THR A 358 -8.36 -15.10 1.00
CA THR A 358 -8.34 -15.63 -0.35
C THR A 358 -9.54 -16.55 -0.47
N GLN A 359 -10.65 -16.07 -1.02
CA GLN A 359 -11.47 -17.00 -1.78
C GLN A 359 -10.65 -17.21 -3.05
N PRO A 360 -9.97 -18.36 -3.18
CA PRO A 360 -9.22 -18.60 -4.39
C PRO A 360 -10.24 -18.61 -5.53
N THR A 361 -9.95 -17.92 -6.62
CA THR A 361 -10.40 -18.40 -7.94
C THR A 361 -10.14 -19.90 -7.96
N ALA A 362 -11.20 -20.72 -8.05
CA ALA A 362 -11.18 -22.18 -7.82
C ALA A 362 -9.81 -22.81 -8.15
N VAL A 363 -8.95 -22.94 -7.13
CA VAL A 363 -7.67 -23.62 -7.28
C VAL A 363 -8.01 -25.10 -7.24
N GLU A 364 -7.76 -25.80 -8.34
CA GLU A 364 -7.96 -27.24 -8.43
C GLU A 364 -6.97 -27.93 -7.49
N THR A 365 -7.41 -28.25 -6.27
CA THR A 365 -6.55 -28.83 -5.23
C THR A 365 -6.22 -30.30 -5.48
N ALA A 366 -6.90 -30.97 -6.41
CA ALA A 366 -6.75 -32.40 -6.66
C ALA A 366 -5.32 -32.77 -7.07
N ALA A 367 -4.73 -32.03 -8.02
CA ALA A 367 -3.36 -32.27 -8.49
C ALA A 367 -2.33 -31.97 -7.39
N ALA A 368 -2.47 -30.83 -6.69
CA ALA A 368 -1.55 -30.44 -5.62
C ALA A 368 -1.62 -31.39 -4.42
N SER A 369 -2.82 -31.85 -4.05
CA SER A 369 -3.05 -32.81 -2.99
C SER A 369 -2.45 -34.18 -3.34
N THR A 370 -2.64 -34.64 -4.58
CA THR A 370 -2.08 -35.91 -5.06
C THR A 370 -0.56 -35.86 -5.04
N PHE A 371 0.02 -34.79 -5.58
CA PHE A 371 1.47 -34.64 -5.66
C PHE A 371 2.11 -34.55 -4.26
N LEU A 372 1.55 -33.73 -3.36
CA LEU A 372 2.05 -33.60 -1.98
C LEU A 372 1.91 -34.91 -1.19
N ALA A 373 0.80 -35.64 -1.36
CA ALA A 373 0.62 -36.95 -0.73
C ALA A 373 1.59 -38.00 -1.30
N GLY A 374 1.94 -37.91 -2.58
CA GLY A 374 3.00 -38.72 -3.21
C GLY A 374 4.36 -38.44 -2.59
N LEU A 375 4.73 -37.16 -2.45
CA LEU A 375 6.00 -36.76 -1.84
C LEU A 375 6.15 -37.28 -0.40
N ALA A 376 5.07 -37.22 0.39
CA ALA A 376 5.06 -37.77 1.76
C ALA A 376 5.25 -39.31 1.79
N LYS A 377 5.04 -40.01 0.68
CA LYS A 377 5.27 -41.45 0.50
C LYS A 377 6.56 -41.76 -0.25
N GLY A 378 7.39 -40.75 -0.55
CA GLY A 378 8.64 -40.93 -1.30
C GLY A 378 8.44 -41.09 -2.80
N HIS A 379 7.38 -40.48 -3.37
CA HIS A 379 7.11 -40.51 -4.80
C HIS A 379 6.82 -39.12 -5.37
N ALA A 380 7.62 -38.68 -6.36
CA ALA A 380 7.34 -37.49 -7.15
C ALA A 380 6.95 -37.92 -8.56
N ASP A 381 5.69 -37.69 -8.96
CA ASP A 381 5.23 -38.02 -10.31
C ASP A 381 5.79 -37.02 -11.33
N ALA A 382 6.68 -37.50 -12.21
CA ALA A 382 7.29 -36.70 -13.25
C ALA A 382 6.27 -36.11 -14.25
N GLY A 383 5.08 -36.70 -14.39
CA GLY A 383 4.01 -36.16 -15.24
C GLY A 383 3.49 -34.79 -14.76
N HIS A 384 3.62 -34.51 -13.46
CA HIS A 384 3.24 -33.26 -12.83
C HIS A 384 4.37 -32.23 -12.76
N LEU A 385 5.57 -32.54 -13.25
CA LEU A 385 6.76 -31.69 -13.13
C LEU A 385 7.17 -31.07 -14.48
N THR A 386 7.71 -29.86 -14.42
CA THR A 386 8.48 -29.26 -15.53
C THR A 386 9.83 -29.97 -15.67
N PRO A 387 10.58 -29.76 -16.77
CA PRO A 387 11.95 -30.31 -16.89
C PRO A 387 12.86 -29.88 -15.73
N ASP A 388 12.77 -28.62 -15.30
CA ASP A 388 13.56 -28.09 -14.18
C ASP A 388 13.07 -28.64 -12.83
N GLY A 389 11.75 -28.78 -12.64
CA GLY A 389 11.17 -29.46 -11.49
C GLY A 389 11.61 -30.92 -11.38
N ALA A 390 11.65 -31.65 -12.50
CA ALA A 390 12.13 -33.03 -12.55
C ALA A 390 13.63 -33.13 -12.19
N ALA A 391 14.44 -32.16 -12.60
CA ALA A 391 15.84 -32.07 -12.20
C ALA A 391 16.00 -31.74 -10.69
N TYR A 392 15.09 -30.96 -10.13
CA TYR A 392 15.08 -30.59 -8.71
C TYR A 392 14.68 -31.76 -7.79
N PHE A 393 13.63 -32.51 -8.11
CA PHE A 393 13.12 -33.62 -7.31
C PHE A 393 13.98 -34.90 -7.46
N THR A 394 15.25 -34.81 -7.08
CA THR A 394 16.17 -35.95 -7.01
C THR A 394 15.72 -36.99 -5.97
N PRO A 395 16.21 -38.25 -6.03
CA PRO A 395 15.89 -39.27 -5.03
C PRO A 395 16.17 -38.83 -3.58
N ALA A 396 17.22 -38.05 -3.35
CA ALA A 396 17.54 -37.52 -2.02
C ALA A 396 16.48 -36.51 -1.55
N VAL A 397 16.07 -35.57 -2.42
CA VAL A 397 15.01 -34.60 -2.11
C VAL A 397 13.70 -35.32 -1.79
N VAL A 398 13.31 -36.30 -2.60
CA VAL A 398 12.10 -37.08 -2.39
C VAL A 398 12.16 -37.90 -1.09
N ALA A 399 13.33 -38.43 -0.73
CA ALA A 399 13.53 -39.11 0.55
C ALA A 399 13.40 -38.15 1.75
N ASP A 400 13.93 -36.92 1.65
CA ASP A 400 13.78 -35.90 2.69
C ASP A 400 12.32 -35.49 2.89
N TYR A 401 11.55 -35.35 1.79
CA TYR A 401 10.10 -35.12 1.85
C TYR A 401 9.38 -36.27 2.56
N ALA A 402 9.70 -37.52 2.24
CA ALA A 402 9.10 -38.69 2.88
C ALA A 402 9.45 -38.76 4.38
N ALA A 403 10.72 -38.52 4.73
CA ALA A 403 11.20 -38.57 6.11
C ALA A 403 10.64 -37.44 6.99
N SER A 404 10.33 -36.28 6.40
CA SER A 404 9.80 -35.11 7.13
C SER A 404 8.27 -35.07 7.18
N LEU A 405 7.59 -35.38 6.07
CA LEU A 405 6.13 -35.33 5.99
C LEU A 405 5.46 -36.65 6.39
N GLY A 406 6.08 -37.79 6.08
CA GLY A 406 5.52 -39.11 6.36
C GLY A 406 5.16 -39.34 7.84
N PRO A 407 6.02 -38.97 8.81
CA PRO A 407 5.70 -39.08 10.24
C PRO A 407 4.55 -38.20 10.72
N LEU A 408 4.09 -37.23 9.93
CA LEU A 408 2.94 -36.38 10.27
C LEU A 408 1.61 -37.11 10.03
N GLY A 409 1.62 -38.26 9.36
CA GLY A 409 0.44 -39.03 9.01
C GLY A 409 -0.07 -38.72 7.59
N PRO A 410 -1.27 -39.20 7.21
CA PRO A 410 -1.82 -38.94 5.89
C PRO A 410 -2.24 -37.47 5.75
N LEU A 411 -2.08 -36.92 4.53
CA LEU A 411 -2.69 -35.65 4.16
C LEU A 411 -4.22 -35.81 4.17
N THR A 412 -4.90 -35.12 5.08
CA THR A 412 -6.35 -35.20 5.28
C THR A 412 -7.11 -34.05 4.61
N ALA A 413 -6.45 -32.90 4.43
CA ALA A 413 -7.02 -31.76 3.73
C ALA A 413 -5.93 -30.88 3.13
N LEU A 414 -6.24 -30.23 2.01
CA LEU A 414 -5.41 -29.18 1.41
C LEU A 414 -6.31 -27.98 1.11
N LYS A 415 -6.19 -26.93 1.94
CA LYS A 415 -6.98 -25.70 1.80
C LYS A 415 -6.15 -24.64 1.06
N PRO A 416 -6.57 -24.14 -0.10
CA PRO A 416 -5.88 -23.05 -0.78
C PRO A 416 -5.98 -21.75 0.05
N LEU A 417 -4.86 -21.05 0.19
CA LEU A 417 -4.66 -19.82 0.95
C LEU A 417 -4.25 -18.61 0.12
N SER A 418 -3.73 -18.77 -1.11
CA SER A 418 -3.54 -17.67 -2.07
C SER A 418 -3.05 -18.21 -3.40
N ARG A 419 -3.28 -17.45 -4.47
CA ARG A 419 -2.67 -17.67 -5.80
C ARG A 419 -2.20 -16.34 -6.35
N ARG A 420 -0.96 -16.26 -6.84
CA ARG A 420 -0.39 -15.06 -7.47
C ARG A 420 0.55 -15.40 -8.62
N LEU A 421 0.78 -14.44 -9.50
CA LEU A 421 1.85 -14.55 -10.51
C LEU A 421 3.20 -14.19 -9.89
N ARG A 422 4.26 -14.91 -10.27
CA ARG A 422 5.64 -14.69 -9.80
C ARG A 422 6.63 -15.00 -10.91
N GLY A 423 7.10 -13.97 -11.61
CA GLY A 423 8.22 -14.09 -12.56
C GLY A 423 8.02 -15.16 -13.64
N GLY A 424 6.83 -15.22 -14.24
CA GLY A 424 6.47 -16.25 -15.24
C GLY A 424 5.79 -17.50 -14.66
N PHE A 425 5.80 -17.67 -13.34
CA PHE A 425 5.12 -18.77 -12.65
C PHE A 425 3.78 -18.35 -12.04
N THR A 426 2.95 -19.34 -11.73
CA THR A 426 1.92 -19.24 -10.70
C THR A 426 2.51 -19.73 -9.37
N GLU A 427 2.41 -18.93 -8.32
CA GLU A 427 2.69 -19.33 -6.94
C GLU A 427 1.38 -19.51 -6.18
N GLU A 428 1.20 -20.69 -5.59
CA GLU A 428 0.01 -21.09 -4.84
C GLU A 428 0.41 -21.46 -3.42
N ILE A 429 -0.30 -20.90 -2.44
CA ILE A 429 -0.07 -21.19 -1.03
C ILE A 429 -1.25 -22.00 -0.51
N TYR A 430 -0.97 -23.03 0.27
CA TYR A 430 -1.93 -23.96 0.83
C TYR A 430 -1.69 -24.14 2.33
N LEU A 431 -2.77 -24.46 3.05
CA LEU A 431 -2.73 -25.06 4.38
C LEU A 431 -2.96 -26.56 4.21
N ALA A 432 -1.92 -27.35 4.42
CA ALA A 432 -1.94 -28.82 4.34
C ALA A 432 -2.13 -29.39 5.75
N ALA A 433 -3.19 -30.18 5.96
CA ALA A 433 -3.45 -30.87 7.21
C ALA A 433 -2.93 -32.30 7.12
N PHE A 434 -1.99 -32.66 8.01
CA PHE A 434 -1.49 -34.01 8.21
C PHE A 434 -1.92 -34.46 9.62
N GLY A 435 -3.06 -35.17 9.69
CA GLY A 435 -3.67 -35.53 10.96
C GLY A 435 -4.01 -34.30 11.82
N GLN A 436 -3.33 -34.15 12.97
CA GLN A 436 -3.51 -33.03 13.92
C GLN A 436 -2.54 -31.87 13.69
N LYS A 437 -1.64 -31.97 12.71
CA LYS A 437 -0.65 -30.93 12.38
C LYS A 437 -1.02 -30.24 11.07
N SER A 438 -0.86 -28.92 11.03
CA SER A 438 -0.94 -28.14 9.81
C SER A 438 0.46 -27.71 9.36
N LEU A 439 0.65 -27.65 8.05
CA LEU A 439 1.81 -27.05 7.41
C LEU A 439 1.34 -26.06 6.35
N ARG A 440 2.10 -24.99 6.19
CA ARG A 440 1.96 -24.09 5.05
C ARG A 440 2.79 -24.62 3.90
N VAL A 441 2.15 -24.85 2.76
CA VAL A 441 2.78 -25.38 1.55
C VAL A 441 2.74 -24.34 0.45
N VAL A 442 3.88 -24.05 -0.14
CA VAL A 442 4.00 -23.15 -1.29
C VAL A 442 4.35 -23.98 -2.52
N ALA A 443 3.44 -24.01 -3.49
CA ALA A 443 3.66 -24.62 -4.79
C ALA A 443 3.97 -23.54 -5.83
N ARG A 444 4.87 -23.85 -6.75
CA ARG A 444 5.19 -23.01 -7.91
C ARG A 444 4.99 -23.81 -9.16
N ALA A 445 4.28 -23.25 -10.12
CA ALA A 445 3.94 -23.93 -11.36
C ALA A 445 4.14 -23.04 -12.59
N SER A 446 4.57 -23.64 -13.69
CA SER A 446 4.57 -23.07 -15.04
C SER A 446 3.71 -23.93 -15.94
N GLU A 447 2.81 -23.33 -16.72
CA GLU A 447 1.98 -24.05 -17.71
C GLU A 447 1.24 -25.28 -17.13
N GLY A 448 0.82 -25.20 -15.86
CA GLY A 448 0.09 -26.28 -15.17
C GLY A 448 0.96 -27.41 -14.62
N LYS A 449 2.29 -27.31 -14.71
CA LYS A 449 3.26 -28.26 -14.13
C LYS A 449 4.10 -27.60 -13.05
N TYR A 450 4.49 -28.38 -12.05
CA TYR A 450 5.19 -27.88 -10.88
C TYR A 450 6.70 -27.77 -11.08
N GLU A 451 7.23 -26.63 -10.64
CA GLU A 451 8.66 -26.37 -10.48
C GLU A 451 9.13 -26.78 -9.09
N GLN A 452 8.29 -26.51 -8.08
CA GLN A 452 8.67 -26.63 -6.69
C GLN A 452 7.45 -26.79 -5.78
N PHE A 453 7.59 -27.61 -4.74
CA PHE A 453 6.80 -27.54 -3.52
C PHE A 453 7.74 -27.18 -2.38
N MET A 454 7.28 -26.40 -1.40
CA MET A 454 8.02 -26.11 -0.18
C MET A 454 7.04 -26.18 0.99
N ALA A 455 7.42 -26.87 2.07
CA ALA A 455 6.60 -26.99 3.26
C ALA A 455 7.26 -26.24 4.43
N TYR A 456 6.47 -25.45 5.15
CA TYR A 456 6.86 -24.68 6.31
C TYR A 456 5.95 -25.04 7.50
N PRO A 457 6.47 -25.04 8.74
CA PRO A 457 5.61 -25.00 9.91
C PRO A 457 4.59 -23.86 9.78
N ASP A 458 3.34 -24.13 10.15
CA ASP A 458 2.27 -23.13 10.12
C ASP A 458 2.59 -21.93 11.02
#